data_AF-E4XEC4-F1
#
_entry.id   AF-E4XEC4-F1
#
_cell.length_a   1.000
_cell.length_b   1.000
_cell.length_c   1.000
_cell.angle_alpha   90.00
_cell.angle_beta   90.00
_cell.angle_gamma   90.00
#
_symmetry.space_group_name_H-M   'P 1'
#
loop_
_entity.id
_entity.type
_entity.pdbx_description
1 polymer ?
#
loop_
_entity_poly.entity_id
_entity_poly.type
_entity_poly.pdbx_seq_one_letter_code
_entity_poly.pdbx_strand_id
1 'polypeptide(L)'
;MIEFYFASSEFSANSFRDYGCAGTGNMKFAAPTRGMPVDRIDAQINNWKQCTKCALEGETGDHIGYEFDEHYHECSDEFGSLAHSLCSCDRDFVKNIWKIRDDFNPDFLNLPSSKCAPFAPSFRANAKGACCQSTNGVFGWYNKEIRQCCENGQIRGIGEC
;
A
#
# COMPACT_ATOMS: atom_id res chain seq x y z
N MET A 1 14.03 -3.17 3.20
CA MET A 1 13.48 -1.98 3.91
C MET A 1 12.78 -2.33 5.23
N ILE A 2 11.78 -3.22 5.29
CA ILE A 2 11.10 -3.61 6.54
C ILE A 2 12.11 -4.06 7.62
N GLU A 3 12.97 -5.04 7.31
CA GLU A 3 13.98 -5.53 8.26
C GLU A 3 14.90 -4.42 8.77
N PHE A 4 15.29 -3.47 7.92
CA PHE A 4 16.11 -2.32 8.31
C PHE A 4 15.38 -1.40 9.30
N TYR A 5 14.12 -1.05 9.03
CA TYR A 5 13.33 -0.17 9.89
C TYR A 5 12.94 -0.82 11.23
N PHE A 6 12.84 -2.15 11.26
CA PHE A 6 12.32 -2.89 12.42
C PHE A 6 13.34 -3.79 13.10
N ALA A 7 14.64 -3.69 12.75
CA ALA A 7 15.73 -4.54 13.24
C ALA A 7 15.86 -4.62 14.78
N SER A 8 15.34 -3.64 15.51
CA SER A 8 15.35 -3.56 16.98
C SER A 8 13.97 -3.68 17.62
N SER A 9 12.98 -4.19 16.88
CA SER A 9 11.60 -4.34 17.34
C SER A 9 11.13 -5.80 17.25
N GLU A 10 10.07 -6.13 18.00
CA GLU A 10 9.34 -7.41 17.87
C GLU A 10 8.57 -7.51 16.54
N PHE A 11 8.63 -6.47 15.70
CA PHE A 11 7.93 -6.37 14.44
C PHE A 11 8.81 -6.93 13.32
N SER A 12 8.31 -7.91 12.58
CA SER A 12 9.05 -8.57 11.48
C SER A 12 8.15 -8.74 10.27
N ALA A 13 8.70 -9.23 9.15
CA ALA A 13 7.87 -9.63 8.01
C ALA A 13 6.73 -10.60 8.40
N ASN A 14 6.93 -11.43 9.44
CA ASN A 14 5.90 -12.34 9.95
C ASN A 14 4.74 -11.63 10.67
N SER A 15 4.94 -10.40 11.16
CA SER A 15 3.88 -9.59 11.78
C SER A 15 2.77 -9.23 10.79
N PHE A 16 2.99 -9.41 9.48
CA PHE A 16 2.00 -9.16 8.44
C PHE A 16 1.40 -10.41 7.80
N ARG A 17 1.74 -11.60 8.32
CA ARG A 17 1.30 -12.88 7.77
C ARG A 17 -0.22 -13.01 7.82
N ASP A 18 -0.87 -12.90 6.67
CA ASP A 18 -2.34 -12.88 6.55
C ASP A 18 -3.01 -11.97 7.60
N TYR A 19 -2.39 -10.83 7.89
CA TYR A 19 -2.89 -9.87 8.89
C TYR A 19 -4.15 -9.17 8.37
N GLY A 20 -5.20 -9.18 9.19
CA GLY A 20 -6.47 -8.54 8.89
C GLY A 20 -7.12 -9.05 7.59
N CYS A 21 -7.75 -8.13 6.87
CA CYS A 21 -8.49 -8.39 5.65
C CYS A 21 -7.71 -8.07 4.37
N ALA A 22 -6.61 -7.30 4.48
CA ALA A 22 -5.78 -6.89 3.36
C ALA A 22 -4.46 -7.66 3.26
N GLY A 23 -3.93 -8.20 4.37
CA GLY A 23 -2.67 -8.96 4.44
C GLY A 23 -2.66 -10.32 3.75
N THR A 24 -3.74 -10.68 3.05
CA THR A 24 -3.95 -11.94 2.33
C THR A 24 -2.76 -12.35 1.45
N GLY A 25 -2.39 -13.62 1.52
CA GLY A 25 -1.27 -14.17 0.77
C GLY A 25 0.08 -13.67 1.30
N ASN A 26 0.15 -13.32 2.59
CA ASN A 26 1.33 -12.72 3.23
C ASN A 26 1.77 -11.41 2.54
N MET A 27 0.84 -10.46 2.45
CA MET A 27 1.02 -9.19 1.73
C MET A 27 1.40 -9.36 0.25
N LYS A 28 0.89 -10.37 -0.45
CA LYS A 28 0.98 -10.36 -1.92
C LYS A 28 0.10 -9.23 -2.47
N PHE A 29 0.69 -8.23 -3.12
CA PHE A 29 -0.06 -7.10 -3.69
C PHE A 29 -1.12 -7.55 -4.70
N ALA A 30 -0.84 -8.61 -5.47
CA ALA A 30 -1.76 -9.19 -6.44
C ALA A 30 -2.89 -10.02 -5.80
N ALA A 31 -2.75 -10.44 -4.54
CA ALA A 31 -3.82 -11.17 -3.86
C ALA A 31 -4.98 -10.22 -3.54
N PRO A 32 -6.24 -10.61 -3.79
CA PRO A 32 -7.38 -9.76 -3.50
C PRO A 32 -7.55 -9.58 -1.98
N THR A 33 -7.96 -8.39 -1.56
CA THR A 33 -8.37 -8.14 -0.17
C THR A 33 -9.72 -8.83 0.10
N ARG A 34 -9.89 -9.37 1.31
CA ARG A 34 -11.10 -10.12 1.72
C ARG A 34 -12.27 -9.21 2.09
N GLY A 35 -12.02 -7.92 2.34
CA GLY A 35 -13.01 -6.94 2.73
C GLY A 35 -12.39 -5.65 3.23
N MET A 36 -13.18 -4.85 3.97
CA MET A 36 -12.74 -3.62 4.59
C MET A 36 -11.63 -3.87 5.62
N PRO A 37 -10.62 -2.98 5.71
CA PRO A 37 -9.60 -3.08 6.74
C PRO A 37 -10.18 -3.08 8.15
N VAL A 38 -9.64 -3.93 9.04
CA VAL A 38 -10.14 -4.08 10.43
C VAL A 38 -9.46 -3.13 11.41
N ASP A 39 -8.28 -2.64 11.08
CA ASP A 39 -7.53 -1.66 11.89
C ASP A 39 -6.63 -0.78 11.02
N ARG A 40 -5.78 0.04 11.67
CA ARG A 40 -4.88 0.97 10.99
C ARG A 40 -3.73 0.26 10.27
N ILE A 41 -3.22 -0.86 10.80
CA ILE A 41 -2.14 -1.62 10.17
C ILE A 41 -2.66 -2.29 8.89
N ASP A 42 -3.82 -2.94 8.96
CA ASP A 42 -4.51 -3.54 7.83
C ASP A 42 -4.84 -2.52 6.74
N ALA A 43 -5.22 -1.30 7.14
CA ALA A 43 -5.43 -0.20 6.19
C ALA A 43 -4.12 0.21 5.48
N GLN A 44 -3.00 0.26 6.20
CA GLN A 44 -1.69 0.54 5.58
C GLN A 44 -1.23 -0.58 4.66
N ILE A 45 -1.49 -1.84 5.01
CA ILE A 45 -1.24 -2.98 4.11
C ILE A 45 -2.06 -2.81 2.83
N ASN A 46 -3.35 -2.50 2.93
CA ASN A 46 -4.19 -2.27 1.76
C ASN A 46 -3.66 -1.12 0.88
N ASN A 47 -3.25 0.00 1.49
CA ASN A 47 -2.67 1.14 0.77
C ASN A 47 -1.38 0.75 0.02
N TRP A 48 -0.49 0.01 0.68
CA TRP A 48 0.73 -0.49 0.07
C TRP A 48 0.42 -1.39 -1.13
N LYS A 49 -0.52 -2.34 -1.00
CA LYS A 49 -0.93 -3.21 -2.12
C LYS A 49 -1.44 -2.40 -3.32
N GLN A 50 -2.22 -1.35 -3.06
CA GLN A 50 -2.73 -0.47 -4.11
C GLN A 50 -1.60 0.34 -4.75
N CYS A 51 -0.66 0.87 -3.96
CA CYS A 51 0.50 1.59 -4.45
C CYS A 51 1.36 0.70 -5.36
N THR A 52 1.74 -0.49 -4.90
CA THR A 52 2.53 -1.45 -5.67
C THR A 52 1.82 -1.87 -6.96
N LYS A 53 0.50 -2.12 -6.89
CA LYS A 53 -0.29 -2.44 -8.08
C LYS A 53 -0.30 -1.29 -9.10
N CYS A 54 -0.41 -0.05 -8.63
CA CYS A 54 -0.35 1.13 -9.49
C CYS A 54 1.04 1.36 -10.08
N ALA A 55 2.10 1.15 -9.30
CA ALA A 55 3.47 1.26 -9.79
C ALA A 55 3.75 0.24 -10.90
N LEU A 56 3.20 -0.98 -10.80
CA LEU A 56 3.36 -2.05 -11.78
C LEU A 56 2.30 -2.04 -12.90
N GLU A 57 1.39 -1.05 -12.95
CA GLU A 57 0.32 -1.04 -13.95
C GLU A 57 0.91 -0.94 -15.36
N GLY A 58 0.80 -2.01 -16.15
CA GLY A 58 1.34 -2.10 -17.51
C GLY A 58 2.71 -2.78 -17.63
N GLU A 59 3.32 -3.16 -16.51
CA GLU A 59 4.66 -3.76 -16.45
C GLU A 59 4.57 -5.27 -16.14
N THR A 60 5.36 -6.09 -16.82
CA THR A 60 5.33 -7.58 -16.70
C THR A 60 6.55 -8.17 -15.98
N GLY A 61 7.28 -7.36 -15.20
CA GLY A 61 8.46 -7.80 -14.46
C GLY A 61 8.11 -8.32 -13.07
N ASP A 62 8.30 -9.62 -12.82
CA ASP A 62 7.99 -10.23 -11.51
C ASP A 62 8.95 -9.80 -10.39
N HIS A 63 10.12 -9.22 -10.69
CA HIS A 63 11.11 -8.79 -9.70
C HIS A 63 11.92 -7.60 -10.23
N ILE A 64 11.49 -6.38 -9.90
CA ILE A 64 12.30 -5.17 -10.10
C ILE A 64 12.97 -4.83 -8.77
N GLY A 65 14.30 -4.87 -8.73
CA GLY A 65 15.07 -4.30 -7.64
C GLY A 65 15.03 -2.77 -7.70
N TYR A 66 15.23 -2.13 -6.55
CA TYR A 66 15.35 -0.68 -6.42
C TYR A 66 16.47 -0.34 -5.45
N GLU A 67 16.97 0.89 -5.53
CA GLU A 67 17.99 1.45 -4.66
C GLU A 67 17.36 2.32 -3.58
N PHE A 68 17.72 2.04 -2.32
CA PHE A 68 17.32 2.82 -1.16
C PHE A 68 18.56 3.30 -0.41
N ASP A 69 18.69 4.61 -0.25
CA ASP A 69 19.73 5.21 0.57
C ASP A 69 19.32 5.15 2.04
N GLU A 70 19.99 4.29 2.81
CA GLU A 70 19.75 4.10 4.24
C GLU A 70 20.17 5.31 5.09
N HIS A 71 21.08 6.16 4.61
CA HIS A 71 21.55 7.33 5.32
C HIS A 71 20.55 8.49 5.24
N TYR A 72 20.02 8.76 4.04
CA TYR A 72 19.03 9.81 3.82
C TYR A 72 17.59 9.31 3.98
N HIS A 73 17.38 7.99 4.03
CA HIS A 73 16.07 7.34 4.01
C HIS A 73 15.26 7.71 2.75
N GLU A 74 15.92 7.70 1.60
CA GLU A 74 15.40 8.15 0.31
C GLU A 74 15.55 7.07 -0.78
N CYS A 75 14.76 7.20 -1.84
CA CYS A 75 14.81 6.32 -3.01
C CYS A 75 15.76 6.93 -4.02
N SER A 76 16.80 6.19 -4.40
CA SER A 76 17.92 6.75 -5.18
C SER A 76 17.72 6.65 -6.69
N ASP A 77 16.86 5.73 -7.13
CA ASP A 77 16.53 5.57 -8.55
C ASP A 77 15.91 6.85 -9.16
N GLU A 78 16.00 6.99 -10.48
CA GLU A 78 15.47 8.14 -11.20
C GLU A 78 13.96 8.34 -10.94
N PHE A 79 13.56 9.56 -10.62
CA PHE A 79 12.15 9.90 -10.43
C PHE A 79 11.33 9.59 -11.68
N GLY A 80 10.18 8.93 -11.51
CA GLY A 80 9.34 8.46 -12.61
C GLY A 80 9.69 7.07 -13.12
N SER A 81 10.82 6.50 -12.71
CA SER A 81 11.12 5.09 -12.98
C SER A 81 10.23 4.16 -12.15
N LEU A 82 10.08 2.93 -12.64
CA LEU A 82 9.41 1.85 -11.94
C LEU A 82 10.09 1.52 -10.60
N ALA A 83 11.42 1.48 -10.59
CA ALA A 83 12.21 1.20 -9.39
C ALA A 83 12.00 2.27 -8.31
N HIS A 84 12.07 3.56 -8.67
CA HIS A 84 11.79 4.66 -7.74
C HIS A 84 10.36 4.59 -7.19
N SER A 85 9.39 4.22 -8.03
CA SER A 85 7.99 4.11 -7.64
C SER A 85 7.74 2.97 -6.64
N LEU A 86 8.34 1.80 -6.87
CA LEU A 86 8.29 0.67 -5.94
C LEU A 86 8.97 0.99 -4.61
N CYS A 87 10.18 1.57 -4.66
CA CYS A 87 10.86 2.06 -3.46
C CYS A 87 9.98 3.05 -2.70
N SER A 88 9.32 3.97 -3.40
CA SER A 88 8.46 4.99 -2.79
C SER A 88 7.26 4.37 -2.08
N CYS A 89 6.64 3.34 -2.66
CA CYS A 89 5.57 2.57 -2.01
C CYS A 89 6.05 1.89 -0.73
N ASP A 90 7.19 1.19 -0.79
CA ASP A 90 7.77 0.49 0.37
C ASP A 90 8.17 1.48 1.47
N ARG A 91 8.80 2.60 1.10
CA ARG A 91 9.21 3.67 2.02
C ARG A 91 8.03 4.32 2.72
N ASP A 92 6.97 4.65 1.99
CA ASP A 92 5.77 5.22 2.60
C ASP A 92 5.12 4.22 3.57
N PHE A 93 5.03 2.94 3.16
CA PHE A 93 4.50 1.87 4.01
C PHE A 93 5.29 1.74 5.32
N VAL A 94 6.61 1.55 5.28
CA VAL A 94 7.40 1.37 6.50
C VAL A 94 7.37 2.61 7.39
N LYS A 95 7.41 3.82 6.80
CA LYS A 95 7.30 5.07 7.56
C LYS A 95 5.95 5.19 8.29
N ASN A 96 4.86 4.74 7.66
CA ASN A 96 3.54 4.82 8.26
C ASN A 96 3.29 3.69 9.27
N ILE A 97 3.73 2.46 8.98
CA ILE A 97 3.70 1.35 9.94
C ILE A 97 4.51 1.70 11.19
N TRP A 98 5.71 2.27 11.04
CA TRP A 98 6.54 2.64 12.20
C TRP A 98 5.78 3.51 13.20
N LYS A 99 4.95 4.45 12.73
CA LYS A 99 4.15 5.34 13.58
C LYS A 99 2.99 4.65 14.31
N ILE A 100 2.54 3.49 13.81
CA ILE A 100 1.35 2.77 14.30
C ILE A 100 1.68 1.35 14.76
N ARG A 101 2.96 0.99 14.85
CA ARG A 101 3.41 -0.38 15.17
C ARG A 101 2.89 -0.87 16.52
N ASP A 102 2.69 0.05 17.46
CA ASP A 102 2.17 -0.27 18.80
C ASP A 102 0.66 -0.60 18.78
N ASP A 103 -0.04 -0.33 17.66
CA ASP A 103 -1.43 -0.74 17.45
C ASP A 103 -1.55 -2.22 17.02
N PHE A 104 -0.42 -2.93 16.87
CA PHE A 104 -0.41 -4.33 16.44
C PHE A 104 -1.26 -5.22 17.34
N ASN A 105 -2.20 -5.93 16.71
CA ASN A 105 -3.04 -6.88 17.39
C ASN A 105 -2.82 -8.30 16.83
N PRO A 106 -2.24 -9.22 17.61
CA PRO A 106 -2.02 -10.59 17.16
C PRO A 106 -3.33 -11.35 16.83
N ASP A 107 -4.48 -10.92 17.34
CA ASP A 107 -5.79 -11.52 17.02
C ASP A 107 -6.18 -11.36 15.54
N PHE A 108 -5.56 -10.41 14.83
CA PHE A 108 -5.78 -10.20 13.40
C PHE A 108 -4.82 -11.01 12.53
N LEU A 109 -3.88 -11.78 13.08
CA LEU A 109 -3.07 -12.72 12.30
C LEU A 109 -3.92 -13.90 11.81
N ASN A 110 -3.79 -14.22 10.53
CA ASN A 110 -4.56 -15.29 9.87
C ASN A 110 -6.09 -15.11 10.02
N LEU A 111 -6.58 -13.86 9.99
CA LEU A 111 -7.97 -13.56 10.24
C LEU A 111 -8.89 -14.27 9.19
N PRO A 112 -9.89 -15.06 9.62
CA PRO A 112 -10.83 -15.70 8.70
C PRO A 112 -11.60 -14.68 7.87
N SER A 113 -11.82 -14.97 6.58
CA SER A 113 -12.55 -14.09 5.67
C SER A 113 -13.97 -13.75 6.15
N SER A 114 -14.61 -14.62 6.94
CA SER A 114 -15.93 -14.39 7.52
C SER A 114 -15.98 -13.24 8.54
N LYS A 115 -14.82 -12.79 9.04
CA LYS A 115 -14.70 -11.64 9.94
C LYS A 115 -14.48 -10.32 9.20
N CYS A 116 -14.25 -10.37 7.89
CA CYS A 116 -14.07 -9.20 7.06
C CYS A 116 -15.42 -8.63 6.63
N ALA A 117 -15.68 -7.37 6.99
CA ALA A 117 -16.86 -6.68 6.49
C ALA A 117 -16.73 -6.50 4.96
N PRO A 118 -17.80 -6.74 4.19
CA PRO A 118 -17.76 -6.51 2.75
C PRO A 118 -17.54 -5.02 2.46
N PHE A 119 -16.92 -4.71 1.32
CA PHE A 119 -16.87 -3.35 0.82
C PHE A 119 -18.30 -2.82 0.66
N ALA A 120 -18.54 -1.57 1.08
CA ALA A 120 -19.86 -1.00 0.95
C ALA A 120 -20.28 -0.97 -0.54
N PRO A 121 -21.58 -1.06 -0.86
CA PRO A 121 -22.05 -1.12 -2.24
C PRO A 121 -21.67 0.09 -3.11
N SER A 122 -21.28 1.22 -2.50
CA SER A 122 -20.73 2.40 -3.16
C SER A 122 -19.27 2.24 -3.61
N PHE A 123 -18.56 1.22 -3.10
CA PHE A 123 -17.20 0.82 -3.47
C PHE A 123 -17.18 -0.47 -4.30
N ARG A 124 -18.31 -0.82 -4.95
CA ARG A 124 -18.49 -2.07 -5.72
C ARG A 124 -17.31 -2.39 -6.64
N ALA A 125 -17.05 -3.69 -6.79
CA ALA A 125 -15.99 -4.33 -7.58
C ALA A 125 -15.89 -3.93 -9.08
N ASN A 126 -16.82 -3.12 -9.60
CA ASN A 126 -16.81 -2.61 -10.98
C ASN A 126 -16.47 -1.11 -11.08
N ALA A 127 -16.21 -0.44 -9.95
CA ALA A 127 -15.75 0.94 -9.96
C ALA A 127 -14.50 1.04 -10.82
N LYS A 128 -14.56 1.86 -11.88
CA LYS A 128 -13.42 2.00 -12.77
C LYS A 128 -12.31 2.73 -12.02
N GLY A 129 -11.31 1.98 -11.58
CA GLY A 129 -10.13 2.54 -10.92
C GLY A 129 -9.26 3.37 -11.84
N ALA A 130 -8.41 4.19 -11.22
CA ALA A 130 -7.23 4.78 -11.82
C ALA A 130 -6.16 5.00 -10.74
N CYS A 131 -4.92 5.20 -11.19
CA CYS A 131 -3.78 5.47 -10.34
C CYS A 131 -3.40 6.95 -10.44
N CYS A 132 -2.94 7.52 -9.33
CA CYS A 132 -2.46 8.90 -9.23
C CYS A 132 -1.07 8.88 -8.58
N GLN A 133 -0.07 9.46 -9.23
CA GLN A 133 1.26 9.60 -8.65
C GLN A 133 1.37 10.94 -7.94
N SER A 134 1.80 10.91 -6.68
CA SER A 134 2.15 12.13 -5.94
C SER A 134 3.47 12.72 -6.45
N THR A 135 3.75 13.97 -6.09
CA THR A 135 5.06 14.61 -6.34
C THR A 135 6.24 13.87 -5.71
N ASN A 136 6.00 12.99 -4.74
CA ASN A 136 7.02 12.20 -4.06
C ASN A 136 7.17 10.79 -4.65
N GLY A 137 6.53 10.50 -5.79
CA GLY A 137 6.61 9.22 -6.49
C GLY A 137 5.72 8.12 -5.93
N VAL A 138 5.01 8.37 -4.83
CA VAL A 138 4.07 7.42 -4.20
C VAL A 138 2.78 7.40 -5.00
N PHE A 139 2.31 6.21 -5.37
CA PHE A 139 1.04 6.01 -6.05
C PHE A 139 -0.12 5.80 -5.08
N GLY A 140 -1.27 6.35 -5.43
CA GLY A 140 -2.56 6.05 -4.81
C GLY A 140 -3.58 5.58 -5.85
N TRP A 141 -4.35 4.55 -5.50
CA TRP A 141 -5.51 4.16 -6.29
C TRP A 141 -6.73 5.01 -5.91
N TYR A 142 -7.54 5.38 -6.89
CA TYR A 142 -8.81 6.06 -6.64
C TYR A 142 -9.93 5.58 -7.55
N ASN A 143 -11.16 5.77 -7.09
CA ASN A 143 -12.36 5.57 -7.90
C ASN A 143 -12.57 6.80 -8.81
N LYS A 144 -12.32 6.67 -10.11
CA LYS A 144 -12.40 7.79 -11.06
C LYS A 144 -13.83 8.25 -11.40
N GLU A 145 -14.84 7.56 -10.87
CA GLU A 145 -16.24 7.97 -11.01
C GLU A 145 -16.62 9.07 -10.01
N ILE A 146 -15.84 9.22 -8.92
CA ILE A 146 -16.13 10.18 -7.84
C ILE A 146 -14.91 10.99 -7.40
N ARG A 147 -13.72 10.66 -7.89
CA ARG A 147 -12.46 11.34 -7.57
C ARG A 147 -11.65 11.62 -8.84
N GLN A 148 -10.72 12.55 -8.76
CA GLN A 148 -9.76 12.88 -9.81
C GLN A 148 -8.34 13.00 -9.25
N CYS A 149 -7.34 12.80 -10.10
CA CYS A 149 -5.93 13.09 -9.80
C CYS A 149 -5.60 14.51 -10.26
N CYS A 150 -5.23 15.39 -9.33
CA CYS A 150 -4.83 16.76 -9.63
C CYS A 150 -3.40 16.82 -10.18
N GLU A 151 -3.03 17.93 -10.84
CA GLU A 151 -1.68 18.14 -11.38
C GLU A 151 -0.58 18.05 -10.31
N ASN A 152 -0.91 18.40 -9.06
CA ASN A 152 -0.01 18.25 -7.91
C ASN A 152 0.02 16.83 -7.32
N GLY A 153 -0.60 15.85 -7.99
CA GLY A 153 -0.63 14.46 -7.56
C GLY A 153 -1.53 14.18 -6.35
N GLN A 154 -2.43 15.11 -5.98
CA GLN A 154 -3.44 14.88 -4.94
C GLN A 154 -4.69 14.23 -5.52
N ILE A 155 -5.27 13.28 -4.77
CA ILE A 155 -6.58 12.70 -5.09
C ILE A 155 -7.66 13.54 -4.41
N ARG A 156 -8.54 14.16 -5.21
CA ARG A 156 -9.62 15.05 -4.76
C ARG A 156 -10.97 14.62 -5.33
N GLY A 157 -12.08 15.19 -4.84
CA GLY A 157 -13.37 15.06 -5.51
C GLY A 157 -13.31 15.63 -6.94
N ILE A 158 -14.20 15.15 -7.81
CA ILE A 158 -14.29 15.70 -9.18
C ILE A 158 -14.63 17.20 -9.08
N GLY A 159 -13.81 18.04 -9.72
CA GLY A 159 -13.93 19.50 -9.67
C GLY A 159 -13.29 20.19 -8.45
N GLU A 160 -12.55 19.45 -7.62
CA GLU A 160 -11.90 19.99 -6.39
C GLU A 160 -10.36 20.05 -6.48
N CYS A 161 -9.83 20.06 -7.71
CA CYS A 161 -8.51 20.64 -7.95
C CYS A 161 -8.69 22.16 -8.06
#